data_AF-A0A354GF94-F1
#
_entry.id   AF-A0A354GF94-F1
#
_cell.length_a   1.000
_cell.length_b   1.000
_cell.length_c   1.000
_cell.angle_alpha   90.00
_cell.angle_beta   90.00
_cell.angle_gamma   90.00
#
_symmetry.space_group_name_H-M   'P 1'
#
loop_
_entity.id
_entity.type
_entity.pdbx_description
1 polymer ?
#
loop_
_entity_poly.entity_id
_entity_poly.type
_entity_poly.pdbx_seq_one_letter_code
_entity_poly.pdbx_strand_id
1 'polypeptide(L)'
;MKIMKIILFLIIITLGALNTSAQETYNNKSAIQKMIEKKREYNKTHKKGYLIQLYNGLESTAKSTRKRFKEEFPEVRTELEYKAPEWKVQVGNYKTRLDADRALNKIREKFSGAIVIPM
;
A
#
# COMPACT_ATOMS: atom_id res chain seq x y z
N MET A 1 47.55 27.39 29.48
CA MET A 1 47.77 25.94 29.32
C MET A 1 46.51 25.07 29.42
N LYS A 2 45.57 25.31 30.35
CA LYS A 2 44.35 24.47 30.50
C LYS A 2 43.40 24.53 29.29
N ILE A 3 43.14 25.73 28.75
CA ILE A 3 42.29 25.95 27.57
C ILE A 3 42.85 25.25 26.33
N MET A 4 44.16 25.28 26.14
CA MET A 4 44.83 24.63 25.00
C MET A 4 44.70 23.09 25.04
N LYS A 5 44.68 22.49 26.24
CA LYS A 5 44.42 21.05 26.41
C LYS A 5 42.97 20.67 26.11
N ILE A 6 42.01 21.55 26.43
CA ILE A 6 40.58 21.33 26.12
C ILE A 6 40.33 21.39 24.62
N ILE A 7 40.93 22.36 23.92
CA ILE A 7 40.84 22.48 22.46
C ILE A 7 41.43 21.24 21.77
N LEU A 8 42.60 20.77 22.25
CA LEU A 8 43.23 19.57 21.72
C LEU A 8 42.35 18.32 21.91
N PHE A 9 41.69 18.20 23.07
CA PHE A 9 40.78 17.09 23.36
C PHE A 9 39.53 17.11 22.46
N LEU A 10 38.95 18.30 22.21
CA LEU A 10 37.82 18.48 21.29
C LEU A 10 38.18 18.11 19.84
N ILE A 11 39.38 18.49 19.39
CA ILE A 11 39.87 18.14 18.05
C ILE A 11 39.98 16.63 17.89
N ILE A 12 40.54 15.92 18.89
CA ILE A 12 40.68 14.46 18.86
C ILE A 12 39.31 13.76 18.79
N ILE A 13 38.31 14.25 19.52
CA ILE A 13 36.93 13.72 19.45
C ILE A 13 36.32 13.92 18.07
N THR A 14 36.49 15.10 17.48
CA THR A 14 35.93 15.39 16.15
C THR A 14 36.60 14.60 15.03
N LEU A 15 37.92 14.34 15.10
CA LEU A 15 38.61 13.50 14.12
C LEU A 15 38.17 12.03 14.18
N GLY A 16 37.86 11.52 15.38
CA GLY A 16 37.37 10.14 15.56
C GLY A 16 35.98 9.89 14.95
N ALA A 17 35.18 10.93 14.75
CA ALA A 17 33.79 10.82 14.27
C ALA A 17 33.65 10.83 12.73
N LEU A 18 34.71 11.14 11.97
CA LEU A 18 34.62 11.35 10.52
C LEU A 18 34.51 10.07 9.68
N ASN A 19 34.79 8.88 10.26
CA ASN A 19 34.89 7.63 9.51
C ASN A 19 33.89 6.54 9.94
N THR A 20 32.80 6.90 10.62
CA THR A 20 31.80 5.89 11.03
C THR A 20 30.76 5.69 9.93
N SER A 21 30.91 4.62 9.14
CA SER A 21 29.85 4.10 8.29
C SER A 21 29.07 3.03 9.07
N ALA A 22 27.85 3.33 9.49
CA ALA A 22 27.03 2.41 10.30
C ALA A 22 26.26 1.36 9.48
N GLN A 23 26.21 1.50 8.15
CA GLN A 23 25.39 0.66 7.28
C GLN A 23 26.26 0.06 6.16
N GLU A 24 26.33 -1.27 6.14
CA GLU A 24 26.87 -2.02 5.01
C GLU A 24 25.80 -2.19 3.92
N THR A 25 26.22 -2.15 2.66
CA THR A 25 25.31 -2.38 1.54
C THR A 25 24.95 -3.86 1.45
N TYR A 26 23.72 -4.21 1.83
CA TYR A 26 23.24 -5.60 1.80
C TYR A 26 22.92 -6.05 0.36
N ASN A 27 23.90 -6.65 -0.32
CA ASN A 27 23.79 -7.07 -1.72
C ASN A 27 23.36 -8.55 -1.91
N ASN A 28 22.72 -9.16 -0.91
CA ASN A 28 22.28 -10.55 -1.03
C ASN A 28 20.92 -10.65 -1.73
N LYS A 29 20.94 -10.58 -3.06
CA LYS A 29 19.76 -10.66 -3.93
C LYS A 29 18.89 -11.90 -3.66
N SER A 30 19.52 -13.06 -3.39
CA SER A 30 18.80 -14.31 -3.13
C SER A 30 18.01 -14.27 -1.81
N ALA A 31 18.61 -13.75 -0.74
CA ALA A 31 17.93 -13.60 0.54
C ALA A 31 16.76 -12.62 0.46
N ILE A 32 16.96 -11.48 -0.22
CA ILE A 32 15.89 -10.48 -0.47
C ILE A 32 14.73 -11.12 -1.23
N GLN A 33 15.03 -11.88 -2.30
CA GLN A 33 14.02 -12.53 -3.10
C GLN A 33 13.21 -13.56 -2.28
N LYS A 34 13.88 -14.40 -1.48
CA LYS A 34 13.21 -15.34 -0.56
C LYS A 34 12.30 -14.62 0.44
N MET A 35 12.71 -13.47 0.97
CA MET A 35 11.86 -12.67 1.86
C MET A 35 10.63 -12.10 1.13
N ILE A 36 10.79 -11.62 -0.10
CA ILE A 36 9.67 -11.14 -0.92
C ILE A 36 8.69 -12.28 -1.22
N GLU A 37 9.17 -13.46 -1.59
CA GLU A 37 8.35 -14.65 -1.83
C GLU A 37 7.59 -15.07 -0.57
N LYS A 38 8.28 -15.16 0.58
CA LYS A 38 7.65 -15.45 1.87
C LYS A 38 6.58 -14.42 2.23
N LYS A 39 6.82 -13.13 1.95
CA LYS A 39 5.84 -12.06 2.17
C LYS A 39 4.64 -12.17 1.25
N ARG A 40 4.86 -12.49 -0.04
CA ARG A 40 3.77 -12.74 -1.01
C ARG A 40 2.91 -13.90 -0.57
N GLU A 41 3.53 -15.00 -0.13
CA GLU A 41 2.81 -16.19 0.36
C GLU A 41 1.94 -15.85 1.58
N TYR A 42 2.52 -15.17 2.57
CA TYR A 42 1.78 -14.72 3.75
C TYR A 42 0.57 -13.83 3.38
N ASN A 43 0.76 -12.90 2.43
CA ASN A 43 -0.29 -11.99 1.99
C ASN A 43 -1.44 -12.69 1.22
N LYS A 44 -1.27 -13.92 0.74
CA LYS A 44 -2.38 -14.68 0.10
C LYS A 44 -3.50 -14.97 1.09
N THR A 45 -3.16 -15.27 2.34
CA THR A 45 -4.10 -15.62 3.42
C THR A 45 -4.34 -14.47 4.39
N HIS A 46 -3.42 -13.52 4.49
CA HIS A 46 -3.50 -12.37 5.40
C HIS A 46 -3.54 -11.06 4.61
N LYS A 47 -4.53 -10.93 3.72
CA LYS A 47 -4.77 -9.66 3.04
C LYS A 47 -5.11 -8.59 4.09
N LYS A 48 -4.55 -7.40 3.91
CA LYS A 48 -4.78 -6.24 4.77
C LYS A 48 -4.94 -5.02 3.88
N GLY A 49 -5.83 -4.14 4.27
CA GLY A 49 -6.15 -2.90 3.57
C GLY A 49 -7.65 -2.82 3.28
N TYR A 50 -8.00 -1.98 2.32
CA TYR A 50 -9.36 -1.58 2.04
C TYR A 50 -9.62 -1.53 0.54
N LEU A 51 -10.84 -1.89 0.15
CA LEU A 51 -11.37 -1.78 -1.20
C LEU A 51 -12.64 -0.91 -1.16
N ILE A 52 -13.07 -0.43 -2.31
CA ILE A 52 -14.38 0.20 -2.46
C ILE A 52 -15.29 -0.77 -3.20
N GLN A 53 -16.39 -1.18 -2.58
CA GLN A 53 -17.43 -1.98 -3.23
C GLN A 53 -18.43 -1.04 -3.90
N LEU A 54 -18.68 -1.25 -5.19
CA LEU A 54 -19.63 -0.48 -5.98
C LEU A 54 -21.00 -1.14 -6.08
N TYR A 55 -21.02 -2.48 -6.10
CA TYR A 55 -22.23 -3.26 -6.34
C TYR A 55 -22.09 -4.67 -5.75
N ASN A 56 -23.23 -5.23 -5.35
CA ASN A 56 -23.40 -6.64 -4.97
C ASN A 56 -24.75 -7.13 -5.51
N GLY A 57 -24.78 -8.22 -6.28
CA GLY A 57 -26.03 -8.78 -6.80
C GLY A 57 -25.86 -9.60 -8.09
N LEU A 58 -26.71 -9.35 -9.09
CA LEU A 58 -26.76 -10.15 -10.33
C LEU A 58 -25.53 -9.93 -11.22
N GLU A 59 -25.12 -10.99 -11.94
CA GLU A 59 -23.94 -10.98 -12.81
C GLU A 59 -24.01 -9.91 -13.90
N SER A 60 -25.18 -9.77 -14.55
CA SER A 60 -25.38 -8.83 -15.65
C SER A 60 -25.15 -7.37 -15.19
N THR A 61 -25.73 -7.01 -14.04
CA THR A 61 -25.56 -5.69 -13.42
C THR A 61 -24.15 -5.47 -12.91
N ALA A 62 -23.51 -6.51 -12.37
CA ALA A 62 -22.11 -6.42 -11.94
C ALA A 62 -21.17 -6.15 -13.13
N LYS A 63 -21.36 -6.86 -14.26
CA LYS A 63 -20.57 -6.65 -15.49
C LYS A 63 -20.79 -5.26 -16.09
N SER A 64 -22.04 -4.78 -16.16
CA SER A 64 -22.33 -3.44 -16.69
C SER A 64 -21.76 -2.34 -15.77
N THR A 65 -21.90 -2.49 -14.45
CA THR A 65 -21.32 -1.57 -13.46
C THR A 65 -19.80 -1.51 -13.59
N ARG A 66 -19.14 -2.66 -13.70
CA ARG A 66 -17.68 -2.73 -13.90
C ARG A 66 -17.25 -2.03 -15.20
N LYS A 67 -17.98 -2.24 -16.30
CA LYS A 67 -17.67 -1.60 -17.59
C LYS A 67 -17.76 -0.09 -17.45
N ARG A 68 -18.89 0.41 -16.93
CA ARG A 68 -19.09 1.86 -16.68
C ARG A 68 -18.00 2.43 -15.77
N PHE A 69 -17.63 1.73 -14.71
CA PHE A 69 -16.57 2.22 -13.81
C PHE A 69 -15.22 2.35 -14.52
N LYS A 70 -14.84 1.40 -15.38
CA LYS A 70 -13.59 1.47 -16.15
C LYS A 70 -13.55 2.65 -17.12
N GLU A 71 -14.70 3.03 -17.67
CA GLU A 71 -14.81 4.21 -18.55
C GLU A 71 -14.62 5.50 -17.75
N GLU A 72 -15.18 5.55 -16.54
CA GLU A 72 -15.14 6.74 -15.67
C GLU A 72 -13.84 6.91 -14.87
N PHE A 73 -13.20 5.79 -14.51
CA PHE A 73 -12.00 5.73 -13.67
C PHE A 73 -10.97 4.75 -14.26
N PRO A 74 -10.40 5.03 -15.45
CA PRO A 74 -9.54 4.09 -16.18
C PRO A 74 -8.26 3.70 -15.44
N GLU A 75 -7.76 4.57 -14.56
CA GLU A 75 -6.56 4.33 -13.75
C GLU A 75 -6.82 3.46 -12.52
N VAL A 76 -8.09 3.29 -12.12
CA VAL A 76 -8.45 2.56 -10.91
C VAL A 76 -8.74 1.10 -11.25
N ARG A 77 -7.95 0.19 -10.65
CA ARG A 77 -8.13 -1.25 -10.82
C ARG A 77 -9.54 -1.69 -10.38
N THR A 78 -10.17 -2.53 -11.19
CA THR A 78 -11.46 -3.17 -10.88
C THR A 78 -11.32 -4.67 -10.70
N GLU A 79 -12.03 -5.23 -9.72
CA GLU A 79 -12.16 -6.65 -9.43
C GLU A 79 -13.63 -7.07 -9.49
N LEU A 80 -13.87 -8.25 -10.05
CA LEU A 80 -15.19 -8.87 -10.10
C LEU A 80 -15.08 -10.20 -9.34
N GLU A 81 -15.72 -10.26 -8.18
CA GLU A 81 -15.66 -11.41 -7.28
C GLU A 81 -17.03 -12.11 -7.27
N TYR A 82 -17.04 -13.42 -7.47
CA TYR A 82 -18.25 -14.23 -7.31
C TYR A 82 -18.24 -14.90 -5.94
N LYS A 83 -19.28 -14.63 -5.15
CA LYS A 83 -19.55 -15.31 -3.88
C LYS A 83 -21.01 -15.70 -3.86
N ALA A 84 -21.27 -16.98 -4.10
CA ALA A 84 -22.62 -17.51 -4.29
C ALA A 84 -23.61 -16.97 -3.22
N PRO A 85 -24.79 -16.47 -3.64
CA PRO A 85 -25.30 -16.40 -5.01
C PRO A 85 -24.94 -15.12 -5.79
N GLU A 86 -24.13 -14.23 -5.23
CA GLU A 86 -23.99 -12.84 -5.71
C GLU A 86 -22.62 -12.55 -6.34
N TRP A 87 -22.63 -11.55 -7.22
CA TRP A 87 -21.45 -10.96 -7.83
C TRP A 87 -21.15 -9.59 -7.23
N LYS A 88 -19.91 -9.38 -6.82
CA LYS A 88 -19.41 -8.14 -6.24
C LYS A 88 -18.50 -7.41 -7.21
N VAL A 89 -18.71 -6.11 -7.33
CA VAL A 89 -17.79 -5.22 -8.05
C VAL A 89 -17.02 -4.41 -7.02
N GLN A 90 -15.71 -4.63 -6.95
CA GLN A 90 -14.82 -3.97 -6.02
C GLN A 90 -13.72 -3.23 -6.79
N VAL A 91 -13.25 -2.11 -6.28
CA VAL A 91 -12.28 -1.25 -6.97
C VAL A 91 -11.24 -0.68 -6.02
N GLY A 92 -10.09 -0.32 -6.60
CA GLY A 92 -8.95 0.22 -5.89
C GLY A 92 -8.18 -0.85 -5.10
N ASN A 93 -7.26 -0.39 -4.26
CA ASN A 93 -6.54 -1.17 -3.26
C ASN A 93 -5.82 -0.16 -2.35
N TYR A 94 -6.37 0.09 -1.17
CA TYR A 94 -5.92 1.16 -0.28
C TYR A 94 -5.31 0.56 0.97
N LYS A 95 -4.13 1.08 1.37
CA LYS A 95 -3.43 0.61 2.56
C LYS A 95 -4.12 1.04 3.85
N THR A 96 -4.70 2.25 3.86
CA THR A 96 -5.37 2.82 5.02
C THR A 96 -6.82 3.14 4.70
N ARG A 97 -7.66 3.19 5.75
CA ARG A 97 -9.06 3.60 5.61
C ARG A 97 -9.17 5.04 5.12
N LEU A 98 -8.29 5.93 5.58
CA LEU A 98 -8.26 7.34 5.18
C LEU A 98 -8.03 7.51 3.67
N ASP A 99 -7.11 6.73 3.09
CA ASP A 99 -6.87 6.74 1.64
C ASP A 99 -8.08 6.24 0.86
N ALA A 100 -8.73 5.19 1.38
CA ALA A 100 -9.94 4.62 0.80
C ALA A 100 -11.11 5.62 0.84
N ASP A 101 -11.34 6.27 1.99
CA ASP A 101 -12.40 7.25 2.18
C ASP A 101 -12.18 8.49 1.28
N ARG A 102 -10.92 8.93 1.11
CA ARG A 102 -10.57 10.01 0.18
C ARG A 102 -10.92 9.65 -1.27
N ALA A 103 -10.59 8.43 -1.70
CA ALA A 103 -10.94 7.97 -3.04
C ALA A 103 -12.45 7.76 -3.20
N LEU A 104 -13.12 7.27 -2.15
CA LEU A 104 -14.56 7.06 -2.10
C LEU A 104 -15.30 8.36 -2.36
N ASN A 105 -14.87 9.49 -1.80
CA ASN A 105 -15.51 10.79 -2.02
C ASN A 105 -15.65 11.12 -3.52
N LYS A 106 -14.59 10.89 -4.31
CA LYS A 106 -14.61 11.11 -5.77
C LYS A 106 -15.51 10.08 -6.49
N ILE A 107 -15.45 8.83 -6.06
CA ILE A 107 -16.21 7.74 -6.69
C ILE A 107 -17.73 7.91 -6.45
N ARG A 108 -18.12 8.38 -5.27
CA ARG A 108 -19.54 8.56 -4.89
C ARG A 108 -20.28 9.59 -5.71
N GLU A 109 -19.58 10.53 -6.34
CA GLU A 109 -20.18 11.49 -7.28
C GLU A 109 -20.89 10.78 -8.44
N LYS A 110 -20.38 9.62 -8.90
CA LYS A 110 -20.96 8.82 -10.00
C LYS A 110 -21.57 7.49 -9.55
N PHE A 111 -21.14 6.99 -8.39
CA PHE A 111 -21.52 5.70 -7.80
C PHE A 111 -21.94 5.90 -6.35
N SER A 112 -23.12 6.48 -6.13
CA SER A 112 -23.61 6.92 -4.80
C SER A 112 -23.67 5.81 -3.74
N GLY A 113 -23.93 4.57 -4.17
CA GLY A 113 -23.98 3.38 -3.32
C GLY A 113 -22.62 2.76 -2.98
N ALA A 114 -21.51 3.38 -3.40
CA ALA A 114 -20.18 2.86 -3.11
C ALA A 114 -19.85 2.93 -1.61
N ILE A 115 -19.19 1.89 -1.10
CA ILE A 115 -18.78 1.78 0.32
C ILE A 115 -17.35 1.26 0.44
N VAL A 116 -16.64 1.68 1.48
CA VAL A 116 -15.33 1.11 1.84
C VAL A 116 -15.54 -0.21 2.59
N ILE A 117 -14.81 -1.25 2.19
CA ILE A 117 -14.77 -2.56 2.84
C ILE A 117 -13.33 -2.97 3.17
N PRO A 118 -13.09 -3.69 4.27
CA PRO A 118 -11.78 -4.31 4.51
C PRO A 118 -11.54 -5.48 3.53
N MET A 119 -10.26 -5.71 3.18
CA MET A 119 -9.81 -6.89 2.41
C MET A 119 -9.68 -8.15 3.25
#